data_AF-A0A914QR48-F1
#
_entry.id   AF-A0A914QR48-F1
#
_cell.length_a   1.000
_cell.length_b   1.000
_cell.length_c   1.000
_cell.angle_alpha   90.00
_cell.angle_beta   90.00
_cell.angle_gamma   90.00
#
_symmetry.space_group_name_H-M   'P 1'
#
loop_
_entity.id
_entity.type
_entity.pdbx_description
1 polymer ?
#
loop_
_entity_poly.entity_id
_entity_poly.type
_entity_poly.pdbx_seq_one_letter_code
_entity_poly.pdbx_strand_id
1 'polypeptide(L)'
;MSEQIAASWLPMICKDSGISLAALLHHIQAEFRQDPFWRSPRQLQYIINMAKFIFKDFMNDQNKMNHSDRSVLKEKCLSLISALQLNVEEMHGISSPVSALKMYEEELKFI
;
A
#
# COMPACT_ATOMS: atom_id res chain seq x y z
N MET A 1 15.62 -10.89 1.39
CA MET A 1 15.99 -10.46 0.03
C MET A 1 14.92 -10.83 -1.02
N SER A 2 14.36 -12.05 -1.02
CA SER A 2 13.32 -12.47 -1.99
C SER A 2 11.99 -11.70 -1.86
N GLU A 3 11.50 -11.45 -0.65
CA GLU A 3 10.21 -10.79 -0.43
C GLU A 3 10.20 -9.31 -0.81
N GLN A 4 11.34 -8.62 -0.67
CA GLN A 4 11.48 -7.22 -1.08
C GLN A 4 11.39 -7.07 -2.59
N ILE A 5 12.07 -7.95 -3.35
CA ILE A 5 12.02 -7.97 -4.81
C ILE A 5 10.61 -8.28 -5.29
N ALA A 6 9.94 -9.26 -4.65
CA ALA A 6 8.56 -9.59 -4.96
C ALA A 6 7.60 -8.42 -4.70
N ALA A 7 7.84 -7.61 -3.67
CA ALA A 7 6.98 -6.47 -3.35
C ALA A 7 7.24 -5.21 -4.19
N SER A 8 8.44 -5.06 -4.74
CA SER A 8 8.87 -3.82 -5.41
C SER A 8 8.73 -3.84 -6.92
N TRP A 9 8.75 -5.01 -7.58
CA TRP A 9 8.81 -5.08 -9.04
C TRP A 9 7.59 -4.43 -9.71
N LEU A 10 6.38 -4.66 -9.20
CA LEU A 10 5.17 -4.09 -9.81
C LEU A 10 5.12 -2.56 -9.68
N PRO A 11 5.31 -1.96 -8.49
CA PRO A 11 5.47 -0.51 -8.35
C PRO A 11 6.55 0.08 -9.25
N MET A 12 7.71 -0.59 -9.37
CA MET A 12 8.81 -0.12 -10.21
C MET A 12 8.45 -0.14 -11.70
N ILE A 13 7.88 -1.24 -12.21
CA ILE A 13 7.44 -1.33 -13.62
C ILE A 13 6.37 -0.28 -13.92
N CYS A 14 5.41 -0.09 -13.02
CA CYS A 14 4.39 0.95 -13.18
C CYS A 14 5.02 2.34 -13.29
N LYS A 15 5.98 2.66 -12.40
CA LYS A 15 6.71 3.94 -12.42
C LYS A 15 7.47 4.13 -13.72
N ASP A 16 8.21 3.11 -14.17
CA ASP A 16 8.97 3.14 -15.42
C ASP A 16 8.07 3.24 -16.66
N SER A 17 6.84 2.73 -16.58
CA SER A 17 5.82 2.81 -17.63
C SER A 17 5.03 4.13 -17.61
N GLY A 18 5.36 5.06 -16.72
CA GLY A 18 4.65 6.34 -16.57
C GLY A 18 3.29 6.25 -15.87
N ILE A 19 2.97 5.10 -15.27
CA ILE A 19 1.76 4.94 -14.44
C ILE A 19 2.03 5.61 -13.10
N SER A 20 1.20 6.59 -12.73
CA SER A 20 1.34 7.28 -11.45
C SER A 20 1.07 6.32 -10.29
N LEU A 21 1.81 6.51 -9.18
CA LEU A 21 1.58 5.76 -7.94
C LEU A 21 0.12 5.91 -7.46
N ALA A 22 -0.49 7.07 -7.67
CA ALA A 22 -1.90 7.30 -7.34
C ALA A 22 -2.85 6.39 -8.14
N ALA A 23 -2.58 6.20 -9.43
CA ALA A 23 -3.37 5.30 -10.29
C ALA A 23 -3.17 3.83 -9.86
N LEU A 24 -1.93 3.42 -9.57
CA LEU A 24 -1.64 2.09 -9.07
C LEU A 24 -2.39 1.80 -7.74
N LEU A 25 -2.30 2.71 -6.77
CA LEU A 25 -2.99 2.59 -5.49
C LEU A 25 -4.52 2.49 -5.67
N HIS A 26 -5.07 3.28 -6.59
CA HIS A 26 -6.50 3.23 -6.90
C HIS A 26 -6.93 1.87 -7.46
N HIS A 27 -6.16 1.30 -8.39
CA HIS A 27 -6.45 -0.03 -8.94
C HIS A 27 -6.32 -1.13 -7.89
N ILE A 28 -5.24 -1.12 -7.10
CA ILE A 28 -5.07 -2.10 -6.01
C ILE A 28 -6.27 -2.06 -5.07
N GLN A 29 -6.71 -0.86 -4.66
CA GLN A 29 -7.84 -0.70 -3.75
C GLN A 29 -9.16 -1.21 -4.35
N ALA A 30 -9.39 -0.99 -5.65
CA ALA A 30 -10.60 -1.42 -6.34
C ALA A 30 -10.66 -2.96 -6.47
N GLU A 31 -9.57 -3.57 -6.95
CA GLU A 31 -9.48 -5.02 -7.17
C GLU A 31 -9.52 -5.79 -5.86
N PHE A 32 -8.80 -5.30 -4.84
CA PHE A 32 -8.67 -5.97 -3.55
C PHE A 32 -10.00 -6.18 -2.82
N ARG A 33 -10.97 -5.27 -3.00
CA ARG A 33 -12.28 -5.39 -2.35
C ARG A 33 -13.19 -6.43 -3.00
N GLN A 34 -13.03 -6.65 -4.29
CA GLN A 34 -14.01 -7.41 -5.09
C GLN A 34 -13.57 -8.84 -5.36
N ASP A 35 -12.28 -9.09 -5.53
CA ASP A 35 -11.77 -10.39 -5.95
C ASP A 35 -11.35 -11.28 -4.75
N PRO A 36 -12.00 -12.45 -4.52
CA PRO A 36 -11.64 -13.41 -3.48
C PRO A 36 -10.19 -13.93 -3.57
N PHE A 37 -9.55 -13.86 -4.73
CA PHE A 37 -8.14 -14.24 -4.93
C PHE A 37 -7.22 -13.57 -3.90
N TRP A 38 -7.48 -12.29 -3.60
CA TRP A 38 -6.67 -11.49 -2.69
C TRP A 38 -6.89 -11.81 -1.22
N ARG A 39 -7.94 -12.58 -0.88
CA ARG A 39 -8.22 -13.04 0.48
C ARG A 39 -7.42 -14.28 0.87
N SER A 40 -6.55 -14.80 0.01
CA SER A 40 -5.62 -15.84 0.46
C SER A 40 -4.48 -15.21 1.27
N PRO A 41 -4.02 -15.82 2.38
CA PRO A 41 -2.99 -15.23 3.24
C PRO A 41 -1.71 -14.83 2.50
N ARG A 42 -1.30 -15.62 1.50
CA ARG A 42 -0.11 -15.36 0.68
C ARG A 42 -0.28 -14.12 -0.20
N GLN A 43 -1.44 -13.94 -0.83
CA GLN A 43 -1.69 -12.79 -1.70
C GLN A 43 -1.94 -11.51 -0.89
N LEU A 44 -2.60 -11.64 0.25
CA LEU A 44 -2.74 -10.56 1.21
C LEU A 44 -1.37 -10.07 1.70
N GLN A 45 -0.47 -11.00 2.06
CA GLN A 45 0.90 -10.65 2.46
C GLN A 45 1.68 -9.94 1.35
N TYR A 46 1.48 -10.37 0.09
CA TYR A 46 2.07 -9.72 -1.07
C TYR A 46 1.61 -8.26 -1.21
N ILE A 47 0.29 -8.00 -1.18
CA ILE A 47 -0.24 -6.64 -1.26
C ILE A 47 0.24 -5.80 -0.08
N ILE A 48 0.26 -6.34 1.13
CA ILE A 48 0.76 -5.63 2.32
C ILE A 48 2.23 -5.22 2.13
N ASN A 49 3.07 -6.11 1.61
CA ASN A 49 4.48 -5.79 1.37
C ASN A 49 4.65 -4.75 0.26
N MET A 50 3.83 -4.83 -0.80
CA MET A 50 3.82 -3.83 -1.88
C MET A 50 3.36 -2.46 -1.36
N ALA A 51 2.30 -2.41 -0.55
CA ALA A 51 1.84 -1.18 0.09
C ALA A 51 2.92 -0.56 0.97
N LYS A 52 3.60 -1.35 1.81
CA LYS A 52 4.76 -0.91 2.61
C LYS A 52 5.88 -0.34 1.76
N PHE A 53 6.16 -0.94 0.60
CA PHE A 53 7.16 -0.42 -0.33
C PHE A 53 6.73 0.95 -0.88
N ILE A 54 5.50 1.08 -1.36
CA ILE A 54 4.95 2.35 -1.87
C ILE A 54 4.99 3.44 -0.78
N PHE A 55 4.64 3.11 0.46
CA PHE A 55 4.69 4.07 1.57
C PHE A 55 6.11 4.52 1.85
N LYS A 56 7.08 3.61 1.86
CA LYS A 56 8.49 3.99 2.03
C LYS A 56 8.99 4.88 0.88
N ASP A 57 8.64 4.57 -0.36
CA ASP A 57 9.00 5.40 -1.51
C ASP A 57 8.40 6.81 -1.36
N PHE A 58 7.11 6.90 -1.00
CA PHE A 58 6.45 8.16 -0.71
C PHE A 58 7.12 8.94 0.43
N MET A 59 7.40 8.29 1.56
CA MET A 59 8.05 8.93 2.72
C MET A 59 9.42 9.52 2.38
N ASN A 60 10.16 8.88 1.46
CA ASN A 60 11.46 9.34 1.02
C ASN A 60 11.37 10.51 0.03
N ASP A 61 10.34 10.52 -0.82
CA ASP A 61 10.22 11.49 -1.91
C ASP A 61 9.22 12.63 -1.67
N GLN A 62 8.40 12.56 -0.61
CA GLN A 62 7.36 13.55 -0.29
C GLN A 62 7.84 15.01 -0.22
N ASN A 63 9.10 15.24 0.19
CA ASN A 63 9.68 16.59 0.28
C ASN A 63 10.04 17.18 -1.08
N LYS A 64 10.10 16.34 -2.11
CA LYS A 64 10.35 16.72 -3.51
C LYS A 64 9.06 16.92 -4.29
N MET A 65 7.92 16.50 -3.73
CA MET A 65 6.60 16.61 -4.35
C MET A 65 6.00 17.99 -4.09
N ASN A 66 5.20 18.50 -5.03
CA ASN A 66 4.37 19.67 -4.75
C ASN A 66 3.28 19.31 -3.73
N HIS A 67 2.74 20.34 -3.07
CA HIS A 67 1.77 20.15 -1.99
C HIS A 67 0.51 19.37 -2.42
N SER A 68 0.01 19.64 -3.63
CA SER A 68 -1.19 19.00 -4.17
C SER A 68 -1.00 17.50 -4.35
N ASP A 69 0.05 17.10 -5.05
CA ASP A 69 0.37 15.71 -5.34
C ASP A 69 0.69 14.94 -4.06
N ARG A 70 1.41 15.58 -3.13
CA ARG A 70 1.68 15.00 -1.81
C ARG A 70 0.38 14.72 -1.04
N SER A 71 -0.56 15.65 -1.04
CA SER A 71 -1.85 15.50 -0.35
C SER A 71 -2.67 14.36 -0.96
N VAL A 72 -2.78 14.33 -2.30
CA VAL A 72 -3.51 13.28 -3.02
C VAL A 72 -2.89 11.90 -2.75
N LEU A 73 -1.57 11.78 -2.83
CA LEU A 73 -0.90 10.50 -2.60
C LEU A 73 -1.02 10.05 -1.14
N LYS A 74 -0.90 10.98 -0.18
CA LYS A 74 -1.14 10.70 1.25
C LYS A 74 -2.54 10.12 1.46
N GLU A 75 -3.57 10.75 0.91
CA GLU A 75 -4.96 10.26 1.04
C GLU A 75 -5.13 8.87 0.43
N LYS A 76 -4.55 8.62 -0.76
CA LYS A 76 -4.59 7.28 -1.39
C LYS A 76 -3.87 6.22 -0.56
N CYS A 77 -2.73 6.57 0.03
CA CYS A 77 -2.00 5.68 0.93
C CYS A 77 -2.82 5.34 2.17
N LEU A 78 -3.39 6.34 2.86
CA LEU A 78 -4.25 6.14 4.02
C LEU A 78 -5.48 5.29 3.68
N SER A 79 -6.13 5.56 2.54
CA SER A 79 -7.30 4.81 2.10
C SER A 79 -6.99 3.34 1.84
N LEU A 80 -5.82 3.05 1.25
CA LEU A 80 -5.35 1.67 1.05
C LEU A 80 -5.05 0.99 2.38
N ILE A 81 -4.39 1.67 3.33
CA ILE A 81 -4.09 1.12 4.67
C ILE A 81 -5.38 0.69 5.37
N SER A 82 -6.39 1.57 5.42
CA SER A 82 -7.66 1.25 6.06
C SER A 82 -8.36 0.07 5.38
N ALA A 83 -8.32 -0.01 4.04
CA ALA A 83 -8.90 -1.13 3.31
C ALA A 83 -8.18 -2.47 3.61
N LEU A 84 -6.85 -2.44 3.75
CA LEU A 84 -6.05 -3.62 4.10
C LEU A 84 -6.29 -4.05 5.55
N GLN A 85 -6.35 -3.11 6.50
CA GLN A 85 -6.62 -3.40 7.90
C GLN A 85 -7.98 -4.10 8.07
N LEU A 86 -9.04 -3.57 7.46
CA LEU A 86 -10.38 -4.17 7.50
C LEU A 86 -10.37 -5.62 7.00
N ASN A 87 -9.73 -5.87 5.85
CA ASN A 87 -9.66 -7.22 5.31
C ASN A 87 -8.84 -8.17 6.19
N VAL A 88 -7.74 -7.71 6.81
CA VAL A 88 -6.95 -8.55 7.72
C VAL A 88 -7.75 -8.86 9.00
N GLU A 89 -8.51 -7.90 9.52
CA GLU A 89 -9.38 -8.08 10.69
C GLU A 89 -10.52 -9.07 10.41
N GLU A 90 -11.13 -9.00 9.22
CA GLU A 90 -12.16 -9.95 8.74
C GLU A 90 -11.62 -11.39 8.57
N MET A 91 -10.32 -11.54 8.31
CA MET A 91 -9.70 -12.84 8.05
C MET A 91 -9.37 -13.70 9.29
N HIS A 92 -9.85 -13.35 10.48
CA HIS A 92 -9.73 -14.12 11.75
C HIS A 92 -8.40 -14.90 11.91
N GLY A 93 -7.37 -14.26 12.49
CA GLY A 93 -6.22 -14.99 13.04
C GLY A 93 -4.82 -14.42 12.81
N ILE A 94 -4.69 -13.28 12.11
CA ILE A 94 -3.36 -12.70 11.83
C ILE A 94 -3.24 -11.29 12.44
N SER A 95 -2.74 -11.20 13.67
CA SER A 95 -2.59 -9.93 14.40
C SER A 95 -1.37 -9.11 13.96
N SER A 96 -0.30 -9.77 13.48
CA SER A 96 0.97 -9.14 13.14
C SER A 96 0.95 -8.19 11.93
N PRO A 97 0.20 -8.45 10.84
CA PRO A 97 0.12 -7.52 9.71
C PRO A 97 -0.69 -6.25 10.05
N VAL A 98 -1.70 -6.36 10.92
CA VAL A 98 -2.53 -5.21 11.34
C VAL A 98 -1.69 -4.19 12.10
N SER A 99 -0.86 -4.64 13.05
CA SER A 99 -0.02 -3.74 13.85
C SER A 99 1.03 -3.02 12.99
N ALA A 100 1.63 -3.71 12.01
CA ALA A 100 2.55 -3.06 11.07
C ALA A 100 1.85 -1.98 10.22
N LEU A 101 0.62 -2.24 9.76
CA LEU A 101 -0.15 -1.26 8.98
C LEU A 101 -0.57 -0.05 9.83
N LYS A 102 -0.94 -0.25 11.10
CA LYS A 102 -1.26 0.84 12.03
C LYS A 102 -0.08 1.79 12.26
N MET A 103 1.15 1.29 12.32
CA MET A 103 2.34 2.16 12.43
C MET A 103 2.47 3.12 11.24
N TYR A 104 2.34 2.62 10.00
CA TYR A 104 2.40 3.47 8.80
C TYR A 104 1.23 4.45 8.71
N GLU A 105 0.04 4.05 9.19
CA GLU A 105 -1.11 4.95 9.27
C GLU A 105 -0.82 6.16 10.17
N GLU A 106 -0.27 5.92 11.34
CA GLU A 106 0.12 6.97 12.29
C GLU A 106 1.21 7.86 11.69
N GLU A 107 2.28 7.29 11.12
CA GLU A 107 3.34 8.06 10.46
C GLU A 107 2.79 8.99 9.36
N LEU A 108 1.85 8.51 8.55
CA LEU A 108 1.23 9.31 7.49
C LEU A 108 0.33 10.42 8.04
N LYS A 109 -0.31 10.24 9.21
CA LYS A 109 -1.16 11.30 9.82
C LYS A 109 -0.35 12.53 10.23
N PHE A 110 0.93 12.38 10.59
CA PHE A 110 1.81 13.47 11.07
C PHE A 110 2.49 14.30 9.96
N ILE A 111 2.24 13.97 8.68
CA ILE A 111 2.81 14.62 7.48
C ILE A 111 1.84 15.66 6.90
#